data_AF-A0A430L3T8-F1
#
_entry.id   AF-A0A430L3T8-F1
#
_cell.length_a   1.000
_cell.length_b   1.000
_cell.length_c   1.000
_cell.angle_alpha   90.00
_cell.angle_beta   90.00
_cell.angle_gamma   90.00
#
_symmetry.space_group_name_H-M   'P 1'
#
loop_
_entity.id
_entity.type
_entity.pdbx_description
1 polymer ?
#
loop_
_entity_poly.entity_id
_entity_poly.type
_entity_poly.pdbx_seq_one_letter_code
_entity_poly.pdbx_strand_id
1 'polypeptide(L)'
;MSAALASTANAGTNPLSALSTPYCPPRPASPQQQRIILDEFIQKLFIQRNATKALNDHVSVDYIQHNPFALSGRQNSIDGLSWISPETVNFTVVHSGIDKSLAWVFSRVDIAGQDQPTAAADFLRFSGSCIEEHWDVLQERPENRTNPLDMW
;
A
#
# COMPACT_ATOMS: atom_id res chain seq x y z
N MET A 1 43.73 -26.08 34.33
CA MET A 1 42.44 -25.36 34.22
C MET A 1 42.41 -24.69 32.86
N SER A 2 41.67 -25.22 31.90
CA SER A 2 41.26 -24.50 30.68
C SER A 2 39.95 -25.11 30.22
N ALA A 3 38.85 -24.41 30.49
CA ALA A 3 37.54 -24.73 29.94
C ALA A 3 37.42 -23.99 28.60
N ALA A 4 37.22 -24.74 27.50
CA ALA A 4 36.87 -24.17 26.22
C ALA A 4 35.37 -23.83 26.21
N LEU A 5 35.05 -22.54 26.05
CA LEU A 5 33.68 -22.07 25.84
C LEU A 5 33.28 -22.36 24.39
N ALA A 6 32.34 -23.29 24.19
CA ALA A 6 31.69 -23.49 22.91
C ALA A 6 30.73 -22.31 22.66
N SER A 7 31.05 -21.48 21.66
CA SER A 7 30.12 -20.49 21.13
C SER A 7 29.11 -21.20 20.24
N THR A 8 27.86 -21.28 20.70
CA THR A 8 26.73 -21.68 19.85
C THR A 8 26.38 -20.53 18.92
N ALA A 9 26.72 -20.67 17.64
CA ALA A 9 26.19 -19.79 16.60
C ALA A 9 24.67 -19.98 16.53
N ASN A 10 23.94 -18.98 17.02
CA ASN A 10 22.49 -18.93 16.86
C ASN A 10 22.23 -18.66 15.37
N ALA A 11 21.69 -19.65 14.65
CA ALA A 11 21.23 -19.47 13.29
C ALA A 11 20.13 -18.39 13.32
N GLY A 12 20.49 -17.17 12.98
CA GLY A 12 19.54 -16.07 12.85
C GLY A 12 18.53 -16.42 11.78
N THR A 13 17.32 -16.78 12.19
CA THR A 13 16.18 -16.81 11.29
C THR A 13 16.04 -15.41 10.72
N ASN A 14 16.23 -15.28 9.40
CA ASN A 14 16.06 -14.00 8.72
C ASN A 14 14.59 -13.56 8.95
N PRO A 15 14.31 -12.48 9.71
CA PRO A 15 12.92 -12.10 10.03
C PRO A 15 12.08 -11.78 8.79
N LEU A 16 12.73 -11.66 7.63
CA LEU A 16 12.14 -11.49 6.30
C LEU A 16 11.44 -12.74 5.74
N SER A 17 11.71 -13.95 6.26
CA SER A 17 11.40 -15.19 5.54
C SER A 17 10.10 -15.91 5.93
N ALA A 18 9.28 -15.37 6.83
CA ALA A 18 8.12 -16.11 7.38
C ALA A 18 6.77 -15.81 6.72
N LEU A 19 6.64 -14.71 5.97
CA LEU A 19 5.37 -14.30 5.37
C LEU A 19 5.44 -14.39 3.85
N SER A 20 4.70 -15.33 3.27
CA SER A 20 4.46 -15.44 1.83
C SER A 20 3.07 -14.92 1.49
N THR A 21 2.91 -14.35 0.29
CA THR A 21 1.60 -13.98 -0.26
C THR A 21 0.68 -15.22 -0.41
N PRO A 22 -0.65 -15.08 -0.24
CA PRO A 22 -1.35 -13.87 0.16
C PRO A 22 -1.15 -13.56 1.66
N TYR A 23 -1.17 -12.27 2.01
CA TYR A 23 -0.99 -11.79 3.38
C TYR A 23 -2.25 -11.80 4.23
N CYS A 24 -3.38 -12.19 3.64
CA CYS A 24 -4.66 -12.39 4.30
C CYS A 24 -5.04 -13.90 4.28
N PRO A 25 -5.68 -14.45 5.33
CA PRO A 25 -6.11 -13.79 6.57
C PRO A 25 -4.93 -13.25 7.41
N PRO A 26 -5.19 -12.31 8.34
CA PRO A 26 -4.14 -11.63 9.10
C PRO A 26 -3.29 -12.62 9.91
N ARG A 27 -1.96 -12.47 9.80
CA ARG A 27 -0.97 -13.18 10.63
C ARG A 27 -0.14 -12.16 11.42
N PRO A 28 0.41 -12.50 12.60
CA PRO A 28 1.30 -11.61 13.33
C PRO A 28 2.44 -11.11 12.42
N ALA A 29 2.63 -9.80 12.40
CA ALA A 29 3.70 -9.14 11.65
C ALA A 29 4.33 -8.05 12.51
N SER A 30 5.65 -7.94 12.48
CA SER A 30 6.37 -6.84 13.09
C SER A 30 6.17 -5.55 12.29
N PRO A 31 6.44 -4.37 12.88
CA PRO A 31 6.39 -3.10 12.12
C PRO A 31 7.30 -3.09 10.88
N GLN A 32 8.44 -3.78 10.94
CA GLN A 32 9.33 -3.91 9.78
C GLN A 32 8.72 -4.80 8.69
N GLN A 33 8.06 -5.89 9.06
CA GLN A 33 7.36 -6.74 8.10
C GLN A 33 6.19 -6.01 7.45
N GLN A 34 5.44 -5.21 8.20
CA GLN A 34 4.35 -4.41 7.63
C GLN A 34 4.85 -3.36 6.63
N ARG A 35 6.03 -2.75 6.87
CA ARG A 35 6.68 -1.85 5.90
C ARG A 35 6.98 -2.56 4.59
N ILE A 36 7.55 -3.77 4.66
CA ILE A 36 7.87 -4.56 3.47
C ILE A 36 6.59 -4.95 2.71
N ILE A 37 5.54 -5.35 3.42
CA ILE A 37 4.25 -5.69 2.82
C ILE A 37 3.61 -4.46 2.15
N LEU A 38 3.73 -3.27 2.77
CA LEU A 38 3.30 -2.01 2.18
C LEU A 38 4.10 -1.68 0.91
N ASP A 39 5.42 -1.84 0.94
CA ASP A 39 6.28 -1.59 -0.23
C ASP A 39 5.94 -2.55 -1.39
N GLU A 40 5.64 -3.82 -1.09
CA GLU A 40 5.15 -4.78 -2.09
C GLU A 40 3.78 -4.40 -2.67
N PHE A 41 2.85 -3.93 -1.82
CA PHE A 41 1.56 -3.43 -2.25
C PHE A 41 1.72 -2.21 -3.18
N ILE A 42 2.55 -1.24 -2.77
CA ILE A 42 2.87 -0.04 -3.56
C ILE A 42 3.46 -0.44 -4.92
N GLN A 43 4.42 -1.36 -4.92
CA GLN A 43 5.06 -1.83 -6.14
C GLN A 43 4.05 -2.48 -7.09
N LYS A 44 3.13 -3.31 -6.60
CA LYS A 44 2.15 -4.00 -7.45
C LYS A 44 1.06 -3.05 -7.96
N LEU A 45 0.52 -2.17 -7.10
CA LEU A 45 -0.57 -1.27 -7.47
C LEU A 45 -0.06 -0.04 -8.22
N PHE A 46 0.81 0.76 -7.60
CA PHE A 46 1.19 2.08 -8.10
C PHE A 46 2.23 1.99 -9.22
N ILE A 47 3.16 1.02 -9.15
CA ILE A 47 4.26 0.91 -10.11
C ILE A 47 3.94 -0.09 -11.22
N GLN A 48 3.44 -1.27 -10.92
CA GLN A 48 3.11 -2.29 -11.93
C GLN A 48 1.72 -2.12 -12.52
N ARG A 49 0.87 -1.26 -11.95
CA ARG A 49 -0.53 -1.04 -12.37
C ARG A 49 -1.34 -2.34 -12.36
N ASN A 50 -0.98 -3.26 -11.47
CA ASN A 50 -1.63 -4.55 -11.33
C ASN A 50 -2.52 -4.56 -10.07
N ALA A 51 -3.62 -3.82 -10.15
CA ALA A 51 -4.57 -3.68 -9.04
C ALA A 51 -5.11 -5.04 -8.59
N THR A 52 -5.48 -5.90 -9.52
CA THR A 52 -5.97 -7.26 -9.23
C THR A 52 -4.98 -8.06 -8.39
N LYS A 53 -3.69 -8.05 -8.75
CA LYS A 53 -2.67 -8.77 -7.97
C LYS A 53 -2.40 -8.10 -6.63
N ALA A 54 -2.30 -6.77 -6.60
CA ALA A 54 -2.09 -6.04 -5.35
C ALA A 54 -3.20 -6.33 -4.34
N LEU A 55 -4.46 -6.24 -4.75
CA LEU A 55 -5.61 -6.49 -3.88
C LEU A 55 -5.68 -7.95 -3.43
N ASN A 56 -5.54 -8.91 -4.35
CA ASN A 56 -5.59 -10.34 -3.97
C ASN A 56 -4.47 -10.76 -3.01
N ASP A 57 -3.27 -10.20 -3.18
CA ASP A 57 -2.12 -10.56 -2.35
C ASP A 57 -2.16 -9.87 -0.96
N HIS A 58 -2.74 -8.67 -0.80
CA HIS A 58 -2.55 -7.85 0.42
C HIS A 58 -3.83 -7.47 1.17
N VAL A 59 -4.99 -7.50 0.52
CA VAL A 59 -6.24 -6.94 1.07
C VAL A 59 -7.23 -8.05 1.44
N SER A 60 -7.89 -7.90 2.59
CA SER A 60 -8.91 -8.85 3.05
C SER A 60 -10.09 -8.89 2.08
N VAL A 61 -10.74 -10.04 1.95
CA VAL A 61 -11.92 -10.22 1.09
C VAL A 61 -13.04 -9.23 1.45
N ASP A 62 -13.22 -9.00 2.74
CA ASP A 62 -14.26 -8.19 3.38
C ASP A 62 -13.74 -6.84 3.90
N TYR A 63 -12.62 -6.35 3.35
CA TYR A 63 -12.03 -5.08 3.81
C TYR A 63 -13.04 -3.92 3.74
N ILE A 64 -12.94 -3.00 4.70
CA ILE A 64 -13.83 -1.84 4.83
C ILE A 64 -13.29 -0.70 3.96
N GLN A 65 -14.14 -0.17 3.07
CA GLN A 65 -13.84 0.94 2.17
C GLN A 65 -14.63 2.18 2.59
N HIS A 66 -13.93 3.29 2.79
CA HIS A 66 -14.53 4.56 3.19
C HIS A 66 -14.60 5.61 2.06
N ASN A 67 -13.96 5.37 0.91
CA ASN A 67 -14.11 6.23 -0.26
C ASN A 67 -15.61 6.30 -0.64
N PRO A 68 -16.23 7.50 -0.66
CA PRO A 68 -17.66 7.66 -0.88
C PRO A 68 -18.13 7.28 -2.29
N PHE A 69 -17.19 7.06 -3.22
CA PHE A 69 -17.42 6.65 -4.61
C PHE A 69 -17.15 5.16 -4.84
N ALA A 70 -16.83 4.38 -3.81
CA ALA A 70 -16.55 2.95 -3.92
C ALA A 70 -17.35 2.13 -2.89
N LEU A 71 -17.78 0.93 -3.30
CA LEU A 71 -18.37 -0.05 -2.37
C LEU A 71 -17.26 -0.80 -1.62
N SER A 72 -17.54 -1.18 -0.36
CA SER A 72 -16.67 -2.04 0.45
C SER A 72 -16.50 -3.44 -0.11
N GLY A 73 -15.42 -4.13 0.28
CA GLY A 73 -15.09 -5.49 -0.15
C GLY A 73 -14.14 -5.55 -1.35
N ARG A 74 -13.23 -6.53 -1.32
CA ARG A 74 -12.09 -6.62 -2.26
C ARG A 74 -12.50 -6.68 -3.71
N GLN A 75 -13.54 -7.46 -4.03
CA GLN A 75 -13.98 -7.64 -5.41
C GLN A 75 -14.46 -6.32 -6.03
N ASN A 76 -15.21 -5.51 -5.27
CA ASN A 76 -15.68 -4.21 -5.75
C ASN A 76 -14.51 -3.29 -6.12
N SER A 77 -13.38 -3.36 -5.40
CA SER A 77 -12.19 -2.60 -5.75
C SER A 77 -11.40 -3.17 -6.91
N ILE A 78 -11.36 -4.50 -7.06
CA ILE A 78 -10.77 -5.11 -8.26
C ILE A 78 -11.53 -4.62 -9.50
N ASP A 79 -12.86 -4.64 -9.45
CA ASP A 79 -13.71 -4.22 -10.56
C ASP A 79 -13.59 -2.71 -10.81
N GLY A 80 -13.64 -1.90 -9.74
CA GLY A 80 -13.54 -0.44 -9.81
C GLY A 80 -12.18 0.09 -10.26
N LEU A 81 -11.11 -0.69 -10.10
CA LEU A 81 -9.74 -0.35 -10.53
C LEU A 81 -9.32 -1.07 -11.82
N SER A 82 -10.23 -1.81 -12.48
CA SER A 82 -9.92 -2.59 -13.68
C SER A 82 -9.45 -1.76 -14.88
N TRP A 83 -9.71 -0.46 -14.87
CA TRP A 83 -9.27 0.49 -15.89
C TRP A 83 -7.81 0.94 -15.73
N ILE A 84 -7.18 0.68 -14.58
CA ILE A 84 -5.80 1.08 -14.30
C ILE A 84 -4.84 0.27 -15.18
N SER A 85 -4.04 0.98 -15.97
CA SER A 85 -2.95 0.44 -16.76
C SER A 85 -1.86 1.51 -16.96
N PRO A 86 -0.66 1.15 -17.43
CA PRO A 86 0.39 2.12 -17.75
C PRO A 86 -0.04 3.18 -18.78
N GLU A 87 -1.04 2.89 -19.61
CA GLU A 87 -1.57 3.79 -20.63
C GLU A 87 -2.67 4.72 -20.11
N THR A 88 -3.38 4.35 -19.03
CA THR A 88 -4.53 5.12 -18.51
C THR A 88 -4.19 5.99 -17.32
N VAL A 89 -3.22 5.58 -16.49
CA VAL A 89 -2.84 6.33 -15.28
C VAL A 89 -1.35 6.23 -14.97
N ASN A 90 -0.77 7.38 -14.64
CA ASN A 90 0.55 7.46 -14.04
C ASN A 90 0.45 7.85 -12.57
N PHE A 91 1.01 7.00 -11.70
CA PHE A 91 1.18 7.29 -10.29
C PHE A 91 2.61 7.72 -10.01
N THR A 92 2.78 8.79 -9.24
CA THR A 92 4.05 9.17 -8.62
C THR A 92 3.88 9.12 -7.11
N VAL A 93 4.48 8.13 -6.46
CA VAL A 93 4.49 8.05 -4.99
C VAL A 93 5.48 9.07 -4.46
N VAL A 94 4.99 9.99 -3.62
CA VAL A 94 5.73 11.12 -3.08
C VAL A 94 6.25 10.78 -1.69
N HIS A 95 5.34 10.31 -0.83
CA HIS A 95 5.64 9.89 0.53
C HIS A 95 4.86 8.64 0.84
N SER A 96 5.47 7.73 1.59
CA SER A 96 4.77 6.60 2.18
C SER A 96 5.34 6.30 3.55
N GLY A 97 4.57 5.61 4.37
CA GLY A 97 5.01 5.22 5.69
C GLY A 97 3.98 4.39 6.41
N ILE A 98 4.38 3.91 7.57
CA ILE A 98 3.49 3.23 8.49
C ILE A 98 3.91 3.57 9.92
N ASP A 99 2.94 3.91 10.74
CA ASP A 99 3.07 4.00 12.18
C ASP A 99 2.08 3.05 12.84
N LYS A 100 2.59 2.19 13.72
CA LYS A 100 1.84 1.05 14.28
C LYS A 100 1.19 0.25 13.14
N SER A 101 -0.13 0.26 13.07
CA SER A 101 -0.91 -0.45 12.05
C SER A 101 -1.53 0.48 10.99
N LEU A 102 -1.27 1.78 11.02
CA LEU A 102 -1.81 2.72 10.03
C LEU A 102 -0.71 3.11 9.04
N ALA A 103 -0.87 2.66 7.81
CA ALA A 103 -0.03 3.04 6.69
C ALA A 103 -0.65 4.20 5.91
N TRP A 104 0.19 4.95 5.21
CA TRP A 104 -0.24 5.99 4.29
C TRP A 104 0.60 5.97 3.01
N VAL A 105 -0.04 6.38 1.91
CA VAL A 105 0.60 6.65 0.63
C VAL A 105 0.10 8.01 0.15
N PHE A 106 1.01 8.95 0.00
CA PHE A 106 0.75 10.22 -0.65
C PHE A 106 1.29 10.14 -2.07
N SER A 107 0.42 10.36 -3.05
CA SER A 107 0.76 10.22 -4.46
C SER A 107 0.17 11.34 -5.30
N ARG A 108 0.88 11.64 -6.39
CA ARG A 108 0.32 12.36 -7.54
C ARG A 108 -0.25 11.33 -8.52
N VAL A 109 -1.46 11.60 -9.00
CA VAL A 109 -2.20 10.79 -9.97
C VAL A 109 -2.42 11.62 -11.23
N ASP A 110 -1.87 11.16 -12.36
CA ASP A 110 -2.10 11.74 -13.68
C ASP A 110 -2.95 10.74 -14.50
N ILE A 111 -4.20 11.08 -14.80
CA ILE A 111 -5.12 10.24 -15.58
C ILE A 111 -5.12 10.71 -17.04
N ALA A 112 -4.98 9.78 -17.98
CA ALA A 112 -5.01 10.08 -19.40
C ALA A 112 -6.34 10.75 -19.79
N GLY A 113 -6.24 11.93 -20.43
CA GLY A 113 -7.40 12.72 -20.85
C GLY A 113 -7.98 13.66 -19.78
N GLN A 114 -7.42 13.70 -18.57
CA GLN A 114 -7.71 14.75 -17.60
C GLN A 114 -6.67 15.89 -17.72
N ASP A 115 -7.15 17.13 -17.58
CA ASP A 115 -6.30 18.32 -17.71
C ASP A 115 -5.43 18.57 -16.48
N GLN A 116 -5.93 18.22 -15.28
CA GLN A 116 -5.28 18.47 -14.02
C GLN A 116 -4.93 17.17 -13.29
N PRO A 117 -3.71 17.06 -12.72
CA PRO A 117 -3.37 15.95 -11.84
C PRO A 117 -4.12 16.05 -10.52
N THR A 118 -4.30 14.90 -9.87
CA THR A 118 -4.90 14.77 -8.54
C THR A 118 -3.85 14.39 -7.52
N ALA A 119 -3.84 15.06 -6.36
CA ALA A 119 -3.14 14.59 -5.18
C ALA A 119 -4.04 13.61 -4.43
N ALA A 120 -3.52 12.42 -4.11
CA ALA A 120 -4.21 11.38 -3.37
C ALA A 120 -3.45 11.08 -2.08
N ALA A 121 -4.16 11.07 -0.96
CA ALA A 121 -3.67 10.58 0.32
C ALA A 121 -4.48 9.34 0.71
N ASP A 122 -3.91 8.16 0.45
CA ASP A 122 -4.47 6.87 0.82
C ASP A 122 -4.01 6.49 2.23
N PHE A 123 -4.94 6.04 3.07
CA PHE A 123 -4.66 5.49 4.40
C PHE A 123 -5.12 4.04 4.44
N LEU A 124 -4.27 3.16 4.95
CA LEU A 124 -4.47 1.71 4.96
C LEU A 124 -4.29 1.19 6.38
N ARG A 125 -5.32 0.61 6.98
CA ARG A 125 -5.18 -0.08 8.27
C ARG A 125 -4.78 -1.53 8.06
N PHE A 126 -3.69 -1.90 8.70
CA PHE A 126 -3.21 -3.27 8.81
C PHE A 126 -3.80 -3.97 10.02
N SER A 127 -3.97 -5.28 9.89
CA SER A 127 -4.18 -6.26 10.95
C SER A 127 -3.11 -7.32 10.77
N GLY A 128 -2.04 -7.23 11.58
CA GLY A 128 -0.85 -8.02 11.36
C GLY A 128 -0.32 -7.83 9.93
N SER A 129 -0.32 -8.90 9.13
CA SER A 129 0.13 -8.90 7.73
C SER A 129 -0.90 -8.39 6.71
N CYS A 130 -2.19 -8.32 7.05
CA CYS A 130 -3.28 -8.08 6.10
C CYS A 130 -3.75 -6.61 6.13
N ILE A 131 -4.08 -6.03 4.98
CA ILE A 131 -4.80 -4.75 4.91
C ILE A 131 -6.31 -5.03 5.02
N GLU A 132 -6.97 -4.40 5.98
CA GLU A 132 -8.39 -4.66 6.27
C GLU A 132 -9.27 -3.43 6.11
N GLU A 133 -8.70 -2.24 5.93
CA GLU A 133 -9.48 -1.01 5.87
C GLU A 133 -8.74 0.06 5.09
N HIS A 134 -9.49 0.88 4.36
CA HIS A 134 -8.97 1.92 3.50
C HIS A 134 -9.80 3.21 3.56
N TRP A 135 -9.10 4.35 3.59
CA TRP A 135 -9.65 5.68 3.37
C TRP A 135 -8.81 6.39 2.32
N ASP A 136 -9.40 7.32 1.59
CA ASP A 136 -8.66 8.25 0.77
C ASP A 136 -9.21 9.69 0.88
N VAL A 137 -8.34 10.63 0.51
CA VAL A 137 -8.73 11.99 0.16
C VAL A 137 -8.09 12.32 -1.18
N LEU A 138 -8.92 12.76 -2.12
CA LEU A 138 -8.52 13.16 -3.46
C LEU A 138 -8.71 14.66 -3.61
N GLN A 139 -7.67 15.35 -4.08
CA GLN A 139 -7.73 16.77 -4.41
C GLN A 139 -7.12 17.01 -5.79
N GLU A 140 -7.98 17.30 -6.77
CA GLU A 140 -7.53 17.77 -8.08
C GLU A 140 -6.82 19.12 -7.95
N ARG A 141 -5.75 19.32 -8.72
CA ARG A 141 -5.01 20.58 -8.73
C ARG A 141 -5.92 21.71 -9.24
N PRO A 142 -6.15 22.77 -8.45
CA PRO A 142 -6.90 23.92 -8.93
C PRO A 142 -6.14 24.64 -10.05
N GLU A 143 -6.82 24.98 -11.15
CA GLU A 143 -6.22 25.73 -12.27
C GLU A 143 -5.70 27.10 -11.84
N ASN A 144 -6.49 27.81 -11.03
CA ASN A 144 -6.20 29.16 -10.56
C ASN A 144 -5.57 29.15 -9.16
N ARG A 145 -4.51 28.36 -8.98
CA ARG A 145 -3.80 28.24 -7.69
C ARG A 145 -3.07 29.54 -7.31
N THR A 146 -3.24 29.97 -6.06
CA THR A 146 -2.50 31.13 -5.49
C THR A 146 -1.07 30.77 -5.11
N ASN A 147 -0.86 29.56 -4.58
CA ASN A 147 0.45 29.09 -4.15
C ASN A 147 1.23 28.56 -5.37
N PRO A 148 2.47 29.06 -5.64
CA PRO A 148 3.26 28.60 -6.78
C PRO A 148 3.93 27.23 -6.56
N LEU A 149 3.95 26.72 -5.33
CA LEU A 149 4.48 25.39 -5.03
C LEU A 149 3.52 24.31 -5.54
N ASP A 150 4.09 23.17 -5.96
CA ASP A 150 3.30 22.01 -6.31
C ASP A 150 2.66 21.37 -5.05
N MET A 151 1.57 20.63 -5.28
CA MET A 151 0.83 19.98 -4.20
C MET A 151 1.52 18.71 -3.68
N TRP A 152 2.53 18.21 -4.40
CA TRP A 152 3.27 16.97 -4.15
C TRP A 152 4.75 17.24 -3.93
#